data_AF-A0A0P0F9X5-F1
#
_entry.id   AF-A0A0P0F9X5-F1
#
_cell.length_a   1.000
_cell.length_b   1.000
_cell.length_c   1.000
_cell.angle_alpha   90.00
_cell.angle_beta   90.00
_cell.angle_gamma   90.00
#
_symmetry.space_group_name_H-M   'P 1'
#
loop_
_entity.id
_entity.type
_entity.pdbx_description
1 polymer ?
#
loop_
_entity_poly.entity_id
_entity_poly.type
_entity_poly.pdbx_seq_one_letter_code
_entity_poly.pdbx_strand_id
1 'polypeptide(L)'
;MPDINFPEAQPPLSYACGAYALTAALKAYVPVTTTPYPIKLKHLQMPTTEITINGTENNKDLADKIYQITGDLEISGPPTALVFSYKLAPNLSNSPSALAYVAKQYGRTVTVNVIKGFKSRSNMCQAVADDLLKKLPGEVLRCVPNATVNAPGGTGVSDGMPYTAPANDEVQLLCVMNSDHSMHWLARGANGFYDPGDASIASVWPAIAVNADSAMTMTGGYTFTGIWMVLK
;
A
#
# COMPACT_ATOMS: atom_id res chain seq x y z
N MET A 1 2.74 4.54 -18.26
CA MET A 1 2.86 4.16 -16.84
C MET A 1 4.33 3.82 -16.64
N PRO A 2 4.99 4.15 -15.52
CA PRO A 2 6.39 3.74 -15.33
C PRO A 2 6.52 2.21 -15.24
N ASP A 3 7.60 1.66 -15.78
CA ASP A 3 7.95 0.25 -15.62
C ASP A 3 8.55 0.01 -14.24
N ILE A 4 8.13 -1.06 -13.57
CA ILE A 4 8.75 -1.48 -12.31
C ILE A 4 9.98 -2.32 -12.66
N ASN A 5 11.13 -1.94 -12.11
CA ASN A 5 12.36 -2.72 -12.17
C ASN A 5 12.95 -2.85 -10.76
N PHE A 6 12.50 -3.89 -10.05
CA PHE A 6 12.88 -4.12 -8.66
C PHE A 6 13.03 -5.64 -8.41
N PRO A 7 14.26 -6.16 -8.27
CA PRO A 7 14.53 -7.60 -8.24
C PRO A 7 14.59 -8.20 -6.82
N GLU A 8 14.13 -7.50 -5.78
CA GLU A 8 14.31 -7.95 -4.39
C GLU A 8 13.01 -8.47 -3.78
N ALA A 9 12.98 -9.73 -3.36
CA ALA A 9 11.85 -10.24 -2.58
C ALA A 9 11.95 -9.76 -1.13
N GLN A 10 10.80 -9.60 -0.47
CA GLN A 10 10.78 -9.40 0.98
C GLN A 10 11.38 -10.63 1.69
N PRO A 11 11.92 -10.47 2.92
CA PRO A 11 12.36 -11.62 3.70
C PRO A 11 11.23 -12.64 3.89
N PRO A 12 11.51 -13.95 3.78
CA PRO A 12 10.49 -14.98 3.99
C PRO A 12 9.79 -14.84 5.34
N LEU A 13 8.47 -15.04 5.36
CA LEU A 13 7.62 -14.93 6.56
C LEU A 13 7.62 -13.53 7.22
N SER A 14 8.12 -12.51 6.53
CA SER A 14 7.99 -11.12 6.97
C SER A 14 6.67 -10.50 6.52
N TYR A 15 6.33 -9.36 7.12
CA TYR A 15 5.18 -8.54 6.76
C TYR A 15 5.63 -7.22 6.10
N ALA A 16 6.77 -7.26 5.39
CA ALA A 16 7.41 -6.08 4.79
C ALA A 16 6.91 -5.76 3.37
N CYS A 17 5.92 -6.49 2.86
CA CYS A 17 5.46 -6.44 1.47
C CYS A 17 5.10 -5.03 1.01
N GLY A 18 4.44 -4.22 1.84
CA GLY A 18 4.10 -2.85 1.51
C GLY A 18 5.33 -1.95 1.36
N ALA A 19 6.37 -2.16 2.17
CA ALA A 19 7.62 -1.41 2.06
C ALA A 19 8.38 -1.79 0.78
N TYR A 20 8.42 -3.07 0.44
CA TYR A 20 9.05 -3.55 -0.79
C TYR A 20 8.26 -3.11 -2.04
N ALA A 21 6.93 -3.21 -2.02
CA ALA A 21 6.06 -2.70 -3.08
C ALA A 21 6.21 -1.18 -3.25
N LEU A 22 6.25 -0.42 -2.15
CA LEU A 22 6.49 1.03 -2.20
C LEU A 22 7.86 1.34 -2.79
N THR A 23 8.90 0.61 -2.38
CA THR A 23 10.26 0.82 -2.91
C THR A 23 10.30 0.57 -4.41
N ALA A 24 9.71 -0.53 -4.87
CA ALA A 24 9.56 -0.84 -6.29
C ALA A 24 8.83 0.28 -7.04
N ALA A 25 7.74 0.79 -6.47
CA ALA A 25 6.96 1.88 -7.06
C ALA A 25 7.73 3.21 -7.10
N LEU A 26 8.47 3.56 -6.04
CA LEU A 26 9.30 4.77 -5.99
C LEU A 26 10.45 4.70 -6.99
N LYS A 27 11.08 3.53 -7.16
CA LYS A 27 12.17 3.32 -8.13
C LYS A 27 11.72 3.22 -9.59
N ALA A 28 10.43 2.98 -9.84
CA ALA A 28 9.87 3.01 -11.19
C ALA A 28 9.88 4.44 -11.77
N TYR A 29 9.82 5.46 -10.92
CA TYR A 29 9.98 6.85 -11.35
C TYR A 29 11.44 7.18 -11.64
N VAL A 30 11.67 7.96 -12.70
CA VAL A 30 12.94 8.65 -12.87
C VAL A 30 13.22 9.41 -11.57
N PRO A 31 14.41 9.27 -10.96
CA PRO A 31 14.75 10.00 -9.75
C PRO A 31 14.46 11.47 -9.97
N VAL A 32 13.48 12.00 -9.23
CA VAL A 32 13.22 13.43 -9.27
C VAL A 32 14.40 14.04 -8.54
N THR A 33 15.30 14.66 -9.29
CA THR A 33 16.54 15.29 -8.78
C THR A 33 16.28 16.43 -7.79
N THR A 34 15.03 16.61 -7.35
CA THR A 34 14.56 17.67 -6.47
C THR A 34 14.32 17.21 -5.04
N THR A 35 14.31 15.91 -4.72
CA THR A 35 14.19 15.47 -3.32
C THR A 35 15.56 15.63 -2.65
N PRO A 36 15.74 16.58 -1.72
CA PRO A 36 17.03 16.78 -1.09
C PRO A 36 17.28 15.62 -0.12
N TYR A 37 18.23 14.76 -0.47
CA TYR A 37 18.76 13.79 0.49
C TYR A 37 19.72 14.50 1.47
N PRO A 38 19.82 14.03 2.73
CA PRO A 38 19.11 12.88 3.28
C PRO A 38 17.66 13.18 3.67
N ILE A 39 16.77 12.21 3.45
CA ILE A 39 15.40 12.23 3.99
C ILE A 39 15.45 11.62 5.39
N LYS A 40 14.92 12.34 6.37
CA LYS A 40 14.87 11.93 7.78
C LYS A 40 13.44 11.67 8.17
N LEU A 41 13.14 10.42 8.52
CA LEU A 41 11.78 9.96 8.79
C LEU A 41 11.68 9.35 10.17
N LYS A 42 10.52 9.52 10.80
CA LYS A 42 10.17 8.87 12.06
C LYS A 42 8.84 8.18 11.91
N HIS A 43 8.61 7.19 12.76
CA HIS A 43 7.30 6.58 12.89
C HIS A 43 6.25 7.63 13.27
N LEU A 44 5.06 7.59 12.65
CA LEU A 44 4.04 8.66 12.77
C LEU A 44 3.48 8.84 14.19
N GLN A 45 3.48 7.79 15.02
CA GLN A 45 2.79 7.81 16.33
C GLN A 45 3.62 7.30 17.50
N MET A 46 4.85 6.83 17.28
CA MET A 46 5.64 6.21 18.34
C MET A 46 7.03 6.83 18.40
N PRO A 47 7.60 7.04 19.59
CA PRO A 47 8.93 7.60 19.75
C PRO A 47 9.97 6.58 19.30
N THR A 48 10.27 6.56 18.00
CA THR A 48 11.31 5.74 17.41
C THR A 48 12.55 6.56 17.12
N THR A 49 13.68 5.88 16.94
CA THR A 49 14.87 6.47 16.32
C THR A 49 14.51 6.96 14.92
N GLU A 50 15.10 8.10 14.56
CA GLU A 50 15.00 8.64 13.20
C GLU A 50 15.70 7.71 12.22
N ILE A 51 15.03 7.35 11.14
CA ILE A 51 15.60 6.60 10.02
C ILE A 51 16.07 7.60 8.98
N THR A 52 17.35 7.50 8.63
CA THR A 52 17.97 8.35 7.60
C THR A 52 18.06 7.58 6.30
N ILE A 53 17.49 8.14 5.24
CA ILE A 53 17.60 7.68 3.87
C ILE A 53 18.52 8.64 3.12
N ASN A 54 19.60 8.14 2.53
CA ASN A 54 20.66 8.93 1.92
C ASN A 54 20.55 9.03 0.39
N GLY A 55 19.71 8.20 -0.24
CA GLY A 55 19.56 8.15 -1.69
C GLY A 55 20.61 7.26 -2.38
N THR A 56 21.50 6.65 -1.60
CA THR A 56 22.56 5.74 -2.07
C THR A 56 22.32 4.29 -1.68
N GLU A 57 21.23 4.01 -0.97
CA GLU A 57 20.83 2.66 -0.58
C GLU A 57 20.63 1.77 -1.81
N ASN A 58 21.08 0.52 -1.69
CA ASN A 58 20.64 -0.51 -2.61
C ASN A 58 19.13 -0.78 -2.42
N ASN A 59 18.55 -1.59 -3.31
CA ASN A 59 17.12 -1.89 -3.32
C ASN A 59 16.62 -2.44 -1.98
N LYS A 60 17.34 -3.43 -1.43
CA LYS A 60 16.98 -4.11 -0.20
C LYS A 60 17.09 -3.22 1.03
N ASP A 61 18.22 -2.52 1.19
CA ASP A 61 18.46 -1.63 2.32
C ASP A 61 17.43 -0.50 2.37
N LEU A 62 17.05 0.01 1.20
CA LEU A 62 16.00 1.03 1.13
C LEU A 62 14.64 0.46 1.59
N ALA A 63 14.25 -0.70 1.09
CA ALA A 63 12.99 -1.34 1.48
C ALA A 63 12.96 -1.67 2.99
N ASP A 64 14.06 -2.14 3.55
CA ASP A 64 14.18 -2.44 4.98
C ASP A 64 14.12 -1.16 5.84
N LYS A 65 14.67 -0.03 5.36
CA LYS A 65 14.50 1.28 6.03
C LYS A 65 13.06 1.79 5.95
N ILE A 66 12.40 1.66 4.80
CA ILE A 66 10.98 2.00 4.65
C ILE A 66 10.13 1.11 5.57
N TYR A 67 10.50 -0.16 5.73
CA TYR A 67 9.77 -1.07 6.62
C TYR A 67 9.85 -0.64 8.09
N GLN A 68 11.00 -0.16 8.55
CA GLN A 68 11.15 0.38 9.93
C GLN A 68 10.21 1.55 10.23
N ILE A 69 9.72 2.25 9.20
CA ILE A 69 8.77 3.37 9.34
C ILE A 69 7.32 2.89 9.21
N THR A 70 7.09 1.86 8.38
CA THR A 70 5.76 1.51 7.89
C THR A 70 5.18 0.24 8.51
N GLY A 71 6.02 -0.67 9.03
CA GLY A 71 5.60 -1.91 9.67
C GLY A 71 5.01 -1.66 11.05
N ASP A 72 3.78 -1.16 11.09
CA ASP A 72 3.13 -0.71 12.32
C ASP A 72 1.68 -1.17 12.50
N LEU A 73 1.13 -1.88 11.51
CA LEU A 73 -0.23 -2.35 11.53
C LEU A 73 -0.28 -3.80 12.00
N GLU A 74 -0.84 -4.01 13.18
CA GLU A 74 -1.24 -5.33 13.62
C GLU A 74 -2.63 -5.67 13.07
N ILE A 75 -2.73 -6.86 12.48
CA ILE A 75 -3.99 -7.46 12.05
C ILE A 75 -4.14 -8.76 12.83
N SER A 76 -5.24 -8.88 13.58
CA SER A 76 -5.53 -10.06 14.38
C SER A 76 -7.01 -10.46 14.27
N GLY A 77 -7.40 -11.55 14.92
CA GLY A 77 -8.77 -12.07 14.85
C GLY A 77 -9.02 -12.97 13.63
N PRO A 78 -10.18 -13.64 13.56
CA PRO A 78 -10.53 -14.50 12.44
C PRO A 78 -10.85 -13.67 11.19
N PRO A 79 -10.80 -14.25 9.97
CA PRO A 79 -11.11 -13.56 8.72
C PRO A 79 -12.48 -12.85 8.70
N THR A 80 -13.43 -13.33 9.50
CA THR A 80 -14.78 -12.76 9.64
C THR A 80 -14.88 -11.64 10.68
N ALA A 81 -13.84 -11.42 11.48
CA ALA A 81 -13.80 -10.42 12.55
C ALA A 81 -12.38 -9.90 12.77
N LEU A 82 -11.75 -9.39 11.70
CA LEU A 82 -10.41 -8.80 11.77
C LEU A 82 -10.38 -7.62 12.75
N VAL A 83 -9.31 -7.50 13.53
CA VAL A 83 -9.04 -6.40 14.45
C VAL A 83 -7.75 -5.73 14.01
N PHE A 84 -7.80 -4.40 13.92
CA PHE A 84 -6.69 -3.58 13.47
C PHE A 84 -6.20 -2.71 14.61
N SER A 85 -4.89 -2.65 14.83
CA SER A 85 -4.29 -1.73 15.80
C SER A 85 -2.90 -1.28 15.36
N TYR A 86 -2.46 -0.11 15.82
CA TYR A 86 -1.08 0.32 15.63
C TYR A 86 -0.19 -0.18 16.77
N LYS A 87 0.95 -0.78 16.42
CA LYS A 87 1.95 -1.26 17.38
C LYS A 87 3.36 -1.04 16.86
N LEU A 88 4.32 -0.98 17.78
CA LEU A 88 5.75 -1.07 17.46
C LEU A 88 6.24 -2.45 17.90
N ALA A 89 6.11 -3.41 17.01
CA ALA A 89 6.61 -4.76 17.19
C ALA A 89 7.31 -5.20 15.89
N PRO A 90 8.29 -6.11 15.96
CA PRO A 90 8.81 -6.72 14.75
C PRO A 90 7.67 -7.44 14.00
N ASN A 91 7.80 -7.54 12.68
CA ASN A 91 6.91 -8.37 11.84
C ASN A 91 5.43 -7.92 11.86
N LEU A 92 5.18 -6.61 11.79
CA LEU A 92 3.83 -6.05 11.58
C LEU A 92 3.63 -5.65 10.12
N SER A 93 2.37 -5.59 9.70
CA SER A 93 2.00 -5.19 8.34
C SER A 93 2.19 -3.70 8.10
N ASN A 94 2.28 -3.31 6.83
CA ASN A 94 2.40 -1.91 6.46
C ASN A 94 1.04 -1.20 6.48
N SER A 95 0.88 -0.13 7.28
CA SER A 95 -0.33 0.69 7.20
C SER A 95 -0.36 1.57 5.94
N PRO A 96 -1.52 1.72 5.28
CA PRO A 96 -1.68 2.69 4.19
C PRO A 96 -1.21 4.11 4.56
N SER A 97 -1.45 4.58 5.79
CA SER A 97 -1.03 5.91 6.26
C SER A 97 0.48 6.07 6.35
N ALA A 98 1.20 5.07 6.85
CA ALA A 98 2.65 5.14 6.91
C ALA A 98 3.28 5.03 5.51
N LEU A 99 2.72 4.18 4.64
CA LEU A 99 3.13 4.10 3.23
C LEU A 99 2.93 5.45 2.52
N ALA A 100 1.79 6.10 2.73
CA ALA A 100 1.48 7.41 2.15
C ALA A 100 2.43 8.50 2.68
N TYR A 101 2.74 8.47 3.97
CA TYR A 101 3.73 9.35 4.58
C TYR A 101 5.09 9.20 3.90
N VAL A 102 5.63 7.98 3.78
CA VAL A 102 6.93 7.78 3.12
C VAL A 102 6.87 8.26 1.66
N ALA A 103 5.85 7.87 0.90
CA ALA A 103 5.72 8.28 -0.50
C ALA A 103 5.68 9.81 -0.68
N LYS A 104 4.98 10.52 0.22
CA LYS A 104 4.92 11.99 0.22
C LYS A 104 6.29 12.62 0.45
N GLN A 105 7.11 12.04 1.32
CA GLN A 105 8.46 12.54 1.64
C GLN A 105 9.45 12.31 0.49
N TYR A 106 9.16 11.36 -0.39
CA TYR A 106 9.81 11.20 -1.70
C TYR A 106 9.29 12.18 -2.76
N GLY A 107 8.49 13.17 -2.37
CA GLY A 107 7.96 14.19 -3.27
C GLY A 107 6.92 13.65 -4.25
N ARG A 108 6.27 12.53 -3.93
CA ARG A 108 5.13 12.01 -4.72
C ARG A 108 3.84 12.70 -4.32
N THR A 109 2.95 12.86 -5.29
CA THR A 109 1.53 13.10 -5.03
C THR A 109 0.89 11.75 -4.73
N VAL A 110 0.20 11.66 -3.60
CA VAL A 110 -0.37 10.39 -3.09
C VAL A 110 -1.87 10.51 -2.99
N THR A 111 -2.58 9.52 -3.53
CA THR A 111 -4.02 9.33 -3.29
C THR A 111 -4.26 7.96 -2.69
N VAL A 112 -4.90 7.88 -1.53
CA VAL A 112 -5.37 6.64 -0.93
C VAL A 112 -6.85 6.48 -1.27
N ASN A 113 -7.15 5.40 -1.96
CA ASN A 113 -8.48 5.09 -2.45
C ASN A 113 -9.09 3.94 -1.68
N VAL A 114 -10.40 4.04 -1.50
CA VAL A 114 -11.25 2.96 -1.01
C VAL A 114 -12.32 2.68 -2.07
N ILE A 115 -12.69 1.42 -2.22
CA ILE A 115 -13.65 0.99 -3.24
C ILE A 115 -15.02 1.62 -3.02
N LYS A 116 -15.64 2.05 -4.11
CA LYS A 116 -16.97 2.68 -4.11
C LYS A 116 -18.00 1.79 -3.41
N GLY A 117 -18.83 2.41 -2.57
CA GLY A 117 -19.92 1.72 -1.88
C GLY A 117 -19.42 0.69 -0.87
N PHE A 118 -18.19 0.82 -0.34
CA PHE A 118 -17.61 -0.09 0.66
C PHE A 118 -18.56 -0.36 1.85
N LYS A 119 -19.36 0.64 2.25
CA LYS A 119 -20.35 0.51 3.34
C LYS A 119 -21.44 -0.53 3.09
N SER A 120 -21.71 -0.88 1.82
CA SER A 120 -22.71 -1.90 1.47
C SER A 120 -22.26 -3.30 1.87
N ARG A 121 -20.94 -3.54 1.97
CA ARG A 121 -20.34 -4.84 2.31
C ARG A 121 -20.86 -5.99 1.45
N SER A 122 -21.28 -5.71 0.21
CA SER A 122 -21.91 -6.71 -0.67
C SER A 122 -20.93 -7.77 -1.18
N ASN A 123 -19.63 -7.48 -1.08
CA ASN A 123 -18.55 -8.40 -1.42
C ASN A 123 -17.38 -8.27 -0.42
N MET A 124 -16.40 -9.18 -0.52
CA MET A 124 -15.27 -9.24 0.39
C MET A 124 -14.43 -7.96 0.40
N CYS A 125 -14.18 -7.34 -0.75
CA CYS A 125 -13.33 -6.15 -0.83
C CYS A 125 -14.01 -4.97 -0.11
N GLN A 126 -15.31 -4.77 -0.32
CA GLN A 126 -16.09 -3.77 0.41
C GLN A 126 -16.13 -4.04 1.92
N ALA A 127 -16.28 -5.30 2.32
CA ALA A 127 -16.28 -5.70 3.73
C ALA A 127 -14.95 -5.41 4.42
N VAL A 128 -13.82 -5.73 3.79
CA VAL A 128 -12.47 -5.47 4.35
C VAL A 128 -12.18 -3.97 4.42
N ALA A 129 -12.48 -3.23 3.35
CA ALA A 129 -12.38 -1.77 3.33
C ALA A 129 -13.20 -1.11 4.45
N ASP A 130 -14.46 -1.51 4.61
CA ASP A 130 -15.33 -1.00 5.66
C ASP A 130 -14.83 -1.37 7.07
N ASP A 131 -14.33 -2.60 7.25
CA ASP A 131 -13.75 -3.04 8.51
C ASP A 131 -12.52 -2.22 8.91
N LEU A 132 -11.57 -1.98 7.99
CA LEU A 132 -10.39 -1.15 8.27
C LEU A 132 -10.81 0.25 8.73
N LEU A 133 -11.71 0.91 7.98
CA LEU A 133 -12.14 2.28 8.28
C LEU A 133 -12.93 2.39 9.59
N LYS A 134 -13.79 1.41 9.89
CA LYS A 134 -14.59 1.42 11.13
C LYS A 134 -13.78 1.06 12.37
N LYS A 135 -12.87 0.09 12.24
CA LYS A 135 -12.11 -0.46 13.38
C LYS A 135 -10.83 0.32 13.65
N LEU A 136 -10.31 1.04 12.64
CA LEU A 136 -9.14 1.90 12.76
C LEU A 136 -9.41 3.30 12.21
N PRO A 137 -10.35 4.08 12.79
CA PRO A 137 -10.72 5.40 12.29
C PRO A 137 -9.53 6.39 12.28
N GLY A 138 -8.51 6.15 13.11
CA GLY A 138 -7.26 6.92 13.10
C GLY A 138 -6.46 6.80 11.80
N GLU A 139 -6.71 5.79 10.96
CA GLU A 139 -6.02 5.59 9.68
C GLU A 139 -6.26 6.73 8.70
N VAL A 140 -7.52 7.16 8.54
CA VAL A 140 -7.87 8.29 7.67
C VAL A 140 -7.19 9.56 8.18
N LEU A 141 -7.28 9.84 9.49
CA LEU A 141 -6.68 11.01 10.10
C LEU A 141 -5.15 11.06 9.93
N ARG A 142 -4.48 9.90 9.99
CA ARG A 142 -3.04 9.77 9.74
C ARG A 142 -2.67 9.92 8.26
N CYS A 143 -3.55 9.53 7.35
CA CYS A 143 -3.33 9.65 5.91
C CYS A 143 -3.46 11.09 5.40
N VAL A 144 -4.47 11.85 5.88
CA VAL A 144 -4.86 13.16 5.32
C VAL A 144 -3.71 14.17 5.19
N PRO A 145 -2.75 14.29 6.14
CA PRO A 145 -1.60 15.19 5.96
C PRO A 145 -0.68 14.83 4.79
N ASN A 146 -0.71 13.57 4.34
CA ASN A 146 0.24 13.02 3.37
C ASN A 146 -0.40 12.62 2.03
N ALA A 147 -1.72 12.49 1.97
CA ALA A 147 -2.44 12.04 0.80
C ALA A 147 -3.85 12.64 0.70
N THR A 148 -4.37 12.69 -0.52
CA THR A 148 -5.82 12.76 -0.73
C THR A 148 -6.43 11.41 -0.36
N VAL A 149 -7.48 11.40 0.47
CA VAL A 149 -8.11 10.17 0.95
C VAL A 149 -9.57 10.12 0.50
N ASN A 150 -9.91 9.15 -0.35
CA ASN A 150 -11.28 8.92 -0.82
C ASN A 150 -12.02 7.98 0.16
N ALA A 151 -12.31 8.50 1.36
CA ALA A 151 -13.05 7.84 2.43
C ALA A 151 -13.68 8.88 3.38
N PRO A 152 -14.62 8.51 4.28
CA PRO A 152 -15.18 9.42 5.26
C PRO A 152 -14.11 10.01 6.19
N GLY A 153 -14.13 11.32 6.40
CA GLY A 153 -13.10 12.04 7.16
C GLY A 153 -11.83 12.37 6.35
N GLY A 154 -11.75 11.91 5.09
CA GLY A 154 -10.73 12.28 4.14
C GLY A 154 -11.04 13.58 3.39
N THR A 155 -10.12 13.98 2.51
CA THR A 155 -10.24 15.19 1.67
C THR A 155 -10.77 14.91 0.26
N GLY A 156 -11.07 13.65 -0.06
CA GLY A 156 -11.58 13.22 -1.35
C GLY A 156 -13.07 12.83 -1.32
N VAL A 157 -13.44 11.85 -2.13
CA VAL A 157 -14.80 11.32 -2.26
C VAL A 157 -15.13 10.40 -1.07
N SER A 158 -16.13 10.80 -0.29
CA SER A 158 -16.47 10.15 0.99
C SER A 158 -17.04 8.73 0.88
N ASP A 159 -17.58 8.35 -0.28
CA ASP A 159 -18.12 7.00 -0.53
C ASP A 159 -17.13 6.09 -1.28
N GLY A 160 -15.87 6.51 -1.41
CA GLY A 160 -14.87 5.80 -2.19
C GLY A 160 -15.00 6.04 -3.70
N MET A 161 -14.19 5.32 -4.48
CA MET A 161 -14.04 5.47 -5.93
C MET A 161 -14.19 4.11 -6.62
N PRO A 162 -14.68 4.06 -7.86
CA PRO A 162 -14.54 2.84 -8.66
C PRO A 162 -13.04 2.58 -8.91
N TYR A 163 -12.63 1.31 -8.87
CA TYR A 163 -11.25 0.97 -9.21
C TYR A 163 -10.96 1.35 -10.66
N THR A 164 -9.78 1.94 -10.89
CA THR A 164 -9.28 2.28 -12.22
C THR A 164 -7.82 1.85 -12.30
N ALA A 165 -7.42 1.38 -13.49
CA ALA A 165 -6.02 1.11 -13.76
C ALA A 165 -5.19 2.41 -13.66
N PRO A 166 -3.88 2.34 -13.31
CA PRO A 166 -3.04 3.53 -13.23
C PRO A 166 -3.00 4.26 -14.57
N ALA A 167 -2.91 5.59 -14.53
CA ALA A 167 -2.65 6.40 -15.71
C ALA A 167 -1.21 6.27 -16.22
N ASN A 168 -0.89 6.96 -17.32
CA ASN A 168 0.42 6.88 -17.95
C ASN A 168 1.57 7.40 -17.08
N ASP A 169 1.30 8.22 -16.08
CA ASP A 169 2.27 8.81 -15.16
C ASP A 169 2.06 8.35 -13.72
N GLU A 170 1.34 7.25 -13.52
CA GLU A 170 1.00 6.73 -12.19
C GLU A 170 1.58 5.34 -11.96
N VAL A 171 1.80 4.99 -10.70
CA VAL A 171 2.07 3.63 -10.22
C VAL A 171 1.11 3.40 -9.06
N GLN A 172 0.58 2.18 -8.95
CA GLN A 172 -0.32 1.85 -7.84
C GLN A 172 0.32 0.88 -6.86
N LEU A 173 0.01 1.05 -5.58
CA LEU A 173 0.13 -0.01 -4.59
C LEU A 173 -1.27 -0.57 -4.33
N LEU A 174 -1.42 -1.87 -4.42
CA LEU A 174 -2.69 -2.55 -4.25
C LEU A 174 -2.64 -3.41 -3.00
N CYS A 175 -3.58 -3.16 -2.08
CA CYS A 175 -3.76 -3.99 -0.92
C CYS A 175 -4.57 -5.22 -1.33
N VAL A 176 -4.05 -6.40 -1.04
CA VAL A 176 -4.67 -7.68 -1.37
C VAL A 176 -4.64 -8.59 -0.15
N MET A 177 -5.43 -9.65 -0.16
CA MET A 177 -5.33 -10.77 0.77
C MET A 177 -4.81 -11.99 0.03
N ASN A 178 -3.88 -12.72 0.64
CA ASN A 178 -3.47 -14.04 0.16
C ASN A 178 -4.49 -15.12 0.54
N SER A 179 -4.24 -16.37 0.12
CA SER A 179 -5.07 -17.53 0.43
C SER A 179 -5.33 -17.74 1.92
N ASP A 180 -4.40 -17.28 2.76
CA ASP A 180 -4.42 -17.46 4.21
C ASP A 180 -5.10 -16.27 4.91
N HIS A 181 -5.75 -15.39 4.15
CA HIS A 181 -6.43 -14.17 4.62
C HIS A 181 -5.51 -13.14 5.29
N SER A 182 -4.20 -13.22 5.07
CA SER A 182 -3.26 -12.19 5.50
C SER A 182 -3.15 -11.09 4.46
N MET A 183 -2.97 -9.86 4.93
CA MET A 183 -2.82 -8.69 4.07
C MET A 183 -1.45 -8.70 3.38
N HIS A 184 -1.45 -8.43 2.08
CA HIS A 184 -0.27 -8.32 1.23
C HIS A 184 -0.38 -7.07 0.35
N TRP A 185 0.74 -6.61 -0.19
CA TRP A 185 0.79 -5.44 -1.06
C TRP A 185 1.50 -5.78 -2.36
N LEU A 186 0.89 -5.37 -3.47
CA LEU A 186 1.47 -5.47 -4.81
C LEU A 186 1.75 -4.08 -5.35
N ALA A 187 2.76 -3.94 -6.22
CA ALA A 187 2.95 -2.72 -7.00
C ALA A 187 2.53 -2.95 -8.47
N ARG A 188 1.83 -2.00 -9.09
CA ARG A 188 1.39 -2.10 -10.48
C ARG A 188 1.98 -0.98 -11.33
N GLY A 189 2.80 -1.36 -12.30
CA GLY A 189 3.42 -0.51 -13.32
C GLY A 189 3.01 -0.92 -14.74
N ALA A 190 3.63 -0.31 -15.75
CA ALA A 190 3.32 -0.58 -17.17
C ALA A 190 3.51 -2.05 -17.55
N ASN A 191 4.56 -2.67 -16.99
CA ASN A 191 4.97 -4.04 -17.26
C ASN A 191 4.24 -5.10 -16.42
N GLY A 192 3.30 -4.72 -15.55
CA GLY A 192 2.43 -5.65 -14.82
C GLY A 192 2.41 -5.43 -13.31
N PHE A 193 2.18 -6.53 -12.58
CA PHE A 193 2.10 -6.57 -11.12
C PHE A 193 3.38 -7.14 -10.54
N TYR A 194 4.12 -6.31 -9.82
CA TYR A 194 5.24 -6.72 -9.01
C TYR A 194 4.75 -7.30 -7.68
N ASP A 195 5.18 -8.52 -7.39
CA ASP A 195 4.89 -9.24 -6.15
C ASP A 195 6.12 -9.26 -5.22
N PRO A 196 6.08 -8.57 -4.07
CA PRO A 196 7.16 -8.63 -3.09
C PRO A 196 7.44 -10.02 -2.52
N GLY A 197 6.49 -10.96 -2.60
CA GLY A 197 6.65 -12.31 -2.06
C GLY A 197 7.74 -13.12 -2.75
N ASP A 198 7.92 -12.92 -4.05
CA ASP A 198 8.87 -13.67 -4.88
C ASP A 198 9.67 -12.79 -5.87
N ALA A 199 9.49 -11.48 -5.80
CA ALA A 199 10.06 -10.48 -6.70
C ALA A 199 9.65 -10.63 -8.18
N SER A 200 8.62 -11.43 -8.47
CA SER A 200 8.14 -11.62 -9.83
C SER A 200 7.36 -10.42 -10.34
N ILE A 201 7.35 -10.25 -11.66
CA ILE A 201 6.45 -9.31 -12.34
C ILE A 201 5.51 -10.12 -13.22
N ALA A 202 4.26 -10.21 -12.81
CA ALA A 202 3.21 -10.86 -13.58
C ALA A 202 2.63 -9.89 -14.61
N SER A 203 2.98 -10.06 -15.89
CA SER A 203 2.49 -9.26 -17.01
C SER A 203 1.08 -9.65 -17.50
N VAL A 204 0.60 -10.83 -17.11
CA VAL A 204 -0.61 -11.49 -17.66
C VAL A 204 -1.72 -11.74 -16.63
N TRP A 205 -1.62 -11.20 -15.41
CA TRP A 205 -2.81 -11.18 -14.55
C TRP A 205 -3.85 -10.29 -15.23
N PRO A 206 -5.02 -10.82 -15.69
CA PRO A 206 -6.04 -10.00 -16.31
C PRO A 206 -6.26 -8.82 -15.41
N ALA A 207 -5.95 -7.62 -15.93
CA ALA A 207 -6.01 -6.38 -15.18
C ALA A 207 -7.26 -6.40 -14.33
N ILE A 208 -7.09 -6.34 -12.99
CA ILE A 208 -8.14 -6.49 -11.98
C ILE A 208 -9.51 -6.36 -12.61
N ALA A 209 -10.10 -7.50 -12.95
CA ALA A 209 -11.40 -7.50 -13.60
C ALA A 209 -12.36 -7.05 -12.50
N VAL A 210 -12.71 -5.77 -12.53
CA VAL A 210 -13.83 -5.25 -11.76
C VAL A 210 -15.05 -5.85 -12.46
N ASN A 211 -15.48 -7.01 -12.00
CA ASN A 211 -16.70 -7.63 -12.50
C ASN A 211 -17.89 -6.71 -12.21
N ALA A 212 -19.04 -6.95 -12.85
CA ALA A 212 -20.24 -6.12 -12.72
C ALA A 212 -20.79 -5.98 -11.28
N ASP A 213 -20.34 -6.83 -10.35
CA ASP A 213 -20.63 -6.84 -8.92
C ASP A 213 -19.53 -6.17 -8.05
N SER A 214 -18.57 -5.50 -8.68
CA SER A 214 -17.35 -4.97 -8.05
C SER A 214 -16.47 -6.03 -7.36
N ALA A 215 -16.70 -7.33 -7.61
CA ALA A 215 -15.80 -8.38 -7.16
C ALA A 215 -14.53 -8.34 -7.99
N MET A 216 -13.41 -8.12 -7.32
CA MET A 216 -12.09 -8.05 -7.93
C MET A 216 -11.36 -9.36 -7.68
N THR A 217 -11.44 -10.26 -8.65
CA THR A 217 -10.67 -11.50 -8.65
C THR A 217 -9.32 -11.21 -9.30
N MET A 218 -8.24 -11.26 -8.51
CA MET A 218 -6.91 -11.27 -9.08
C MET A 218 -6.55 -12.72 -9.40
N THR A 219 -6.23 -13.02 -10.66
CA THR A 219 -5.47 -14.23 -10.96
C THR A 219 -4.13 -14.14 -10.23
N GLY A 220 -3.71 -15.21 -9.56
CA GLY A 220 -2.50 -15.21 -8.72
C GLY A 220 -2.72 -15.69 -7.29
N GLY A 221 -3.95 -16.06 -6.92
CA GLY A 221 -4.26 -16.51 -5.55
C GLY A 221 -4.50 -15.37 -4.57
N TYR A 222 -4.63 -14.14 -5.07
CA TYR A 222 -4.91 -12.94 -4.29
C TYR A 222 -6.37 -12.49 -4.44
N THR A 223 -6.92 -11.94 -3.37
CA THR A 223 -8.22 -11.24 -3.38
C THR A 223 -7.99 -9.77 -3.07
N PHE A 224 -8.46 -8.87 -3.94
CA PHE A 224 -8.28 -7.43 -3.69
C PHE A 224 -9.09 -6.97 -2.48
N THR A 225 -8.51 -6.11 -1.62
CA THR A 225 -9.17 -5.64 -0.39
C THR A 225 -10.05 -4.42 -0.59
N GLY A 226 -10.08 -3.83 -1.78
CA GLY A 226 -10.81 -2.59 -2.01
C GLY A 226 -9.99 -1.35 -1.65
N ILE A 227 -8.72 -1.50 -1.26
CA ILE A 227 -7.84 -0.40 -0.89
C ILE A 227 -6.66 -0.35 -1.86
N TRP A 228 -6.39 0.82 -2.42
CA TRP A 228 -5.21 1.04 -3.25
C TRP A 228 -4.69 2.45 -3.10
N MET A 229 -3.40 2.61 -3.32
CA MET A 229 -2.71 3.89 -3.33
C MET A 229 -2.25 4.19 -4.74
N VAL A 230 -2.46 5.43 -5.19
CA VAL A 230 -1.93 5.95 -6.45
C VAL A 230 -0.78 6.89 -6.10
N LEU A 231 0.37 6.67 -6.72
CA LEU A 231 1.54 7.53 -6.67
C LEU A 231 1.70 8.22 -8.02
N LYS A 232 2.08 9.50 -8.00
CA LYS A 232 2.37 10.35 -9.17
C LYS A 232 3.55 11.29 -8.88
#